data_AF-A0A3D4DMN1-F1
#
_entry.id   AF-A0A3D4DMN1-F1
#
_cell.length_a   1.000
_cell.length_b   1.000
_cell.length_c   1.000
_cell.angle_alpha   90.00
_cell.angle_beta   90.00
_cell.angle_gamma   90.00
#
_symmetry.space_group_name_H-M   'P 1'
#
loop_
_entity.id
_entity.type
_entity.pdbx_description
1 polymer ?
#
loop_
_entity_poly.entity_id
_entity_poly.type
_entity_poly.pdbx_seq_one_letter_code
_entity_poly.pdbx_strand_id
1 'polypeptide(L)'
;MLDPDREARGLRLAGLRPMSAGEHNTPQRGNGIWGVVPILLAVGLFARFASLVPSIAAGEALTVVRPWVPSLGISLAVLVDGLSLTFAPLIGGIGALVLLYSNSYLAGHRHFARSALHLTAFMLSMLGLVLADDLMLRFVFWELTTFTSYLLIGFSHTAEKSRRNALQALFVTGQAGPPSSPG
;
A
#
# COMPACT_ATOMS: atom_id res chain seq x y z
N MET A 1 28.59 -5.49 -58.33
CA MET A 1 27.83 -6.53 -57.62
C MET A 1 28.53 -6.72 -56.28
N LEU A 2 28.20 -5.86 -55.29
CA LEU A 2 28.84 -5.89 -53.96
C LEU A 2 28.32 -7.11 -53.19
N ASP A 3 29.24 -7.82 -52.54
CA ASP A 3 29.01 -9.03 -51.75
C ASP A 3 28.41 -8.64 -50.37
N PRO A 4 27.10 -8.86 -50.14
CA PRO A 4 26.41 -8.42 -48.92
C PRO A 4 26.84 -9.21 -47.67
N ASP A 5 27.51 -10.36 -47.83
CA ASP A 5 27.95 -11.20 -46.71
C ASP A 5 29.20 -10.67 -46.01
N ARG A 6 29.99 -9.80 -46.68
CA ARG A 6 31.21 -9.22 -46.09
C ARG A 6 30.91 -8.14 -45.05
N GLU A 7 29.87 -7.34 -45.25
CA GLU A 7 29.46 -6.31 -44.28
C GLU A 7 28.86 -6.92 -43.01
N ALA A 8 28.03 -7.96 -43.16
CA ALA A 8 27.42 -8.67 -42.04
C ALA A 8 28.47 -9.35 -41.13
N ARG A 9 29.59 -9.83 -41.70
CA ARG A 9 30.70 -10.40 -40.93
C ARG A 9 31.51 -9.34 -40.21
N GLY A 10 31.75 -8.18 -40.82
CA GLY A 10 32.43 -7.05 -40.18
C GLY A 10 31.69 -6.52 -38.95
N LEU A 11 30.36 -6.44 -39.04
CA LEU A 11 29.50 -5.98 -37.94
C LEU A 11 29.49 -6.94 -36.74
N ARG A 12 29.65 -8.26 -36.98
CA ARG A 12 29.75 -9.26 -35.89
C ARG A 12 31.10 -9.28 -35.19
N LEU A 13 32.18 -8.94 -35.90
CA LEU A 13 33.53 -8.86 -35.33
C LEU A 13 33.74 -7.60 -34.49
N ALA A 14 33.01 -6.52 -34.78
CA ALA A 14 33.02 -5.26 -34.03
C ALA A 14 32.31 -5.33 -32.66
N GLY A 15 31.81 -6.51 -32.24
CA GLY A 15 31.10 -6.68 -30.96
C GLY A 15 29.74 -5.96 -30.89
N LEU A 16 29.34 -5.27 -31.97
CA LEU A 16 28.04 -4.64 -32.12
C LEU A 16 27.01 -5.73 -32.40
N ARG A 17 26.55 -6.37 -31.32
CA ARG A 17 25.28 -7.09 -31.37
C ARG A 17 24.22 -6.09 -31.85
N PRO A 18 23.46 -6.37 -32.91
CA PRO A 18 22.30 -5.55 -33.22
C PRO A 18 21.43 -5.55 -31.96
N MET A 19 21.18 -4.36 -31.41
CA MET A 19 20.19 -4.21 -30.36
C MET A 19 18.90 -4.81 -30.91
N SER A 20 18.46 -5.91 -30.30
CA SER A 20 17.16 -6.52 -30.54
C SER A 20 16.11 -5.46 -30.25
N ALA A 21 15.72 -4.72 -31.28
CA ALA A 21 14.53 -3.90 -31.30
C ALA A 21 13.34 -4.86 -31.41
N GLY A 22 12.90 -5.37 -30.26
CA GLY A 22 11.76 -6.28 -30.18
C GLY A 22 11.88 -7.21 -28.98
N GLU A 23 10.79 -7.28 -28.21
CA GLU A 23 10.56 -8.11 -27.01
C GLU A 23 11.22 -7.51 -25.76
N HIS A 24 10.50 -6.79 -24.90
CA HIS A 24 9.44 -7.33 -24.03
C HIS A 24 8.23 -6.38 -23.92
N ASN A 25 7.40 -6.31 -24.96
CA ASN A 25 6.01 -5.89 -24.77
C ASN A 25 5.24 -7.12 -24.27
N THR A 26 5.64 -7.68 -23.13
CA THR A 26 4.82 -8.66 -22.43
C THR A 26 3.52 -7.91 -22.13
N PRO A 27 2.35 -8.29 -22.66
CA PRO A 27 1.12 -7.68 -22.22
C PRO A 27 1.12 -7.85 -20.70
N GLN A 28 1.27 -6.74 -19.96
CA GLN A 28 1.07 -6.73 -18.53
C GLN A 28 -0.36 -7.22 -18.36
N ARG A 29 -0.51 -8.53 -18.09
CA ARG A 29 -1.80 -9.08 -17.71
C ARG A 29 -2.16 -8.31 -16.45
N GLY A 30 -3.06 -7.34 -16.60
CA GLY A 30 -3.55 -6.57 -15.47
C GLY A 30 -3.98 -7.54 -14.39
N ASN A 31 -3.86 -7.12 -13.13
CA ASN A 31 -4.11 -7.97 -11.96
C ASN A 31 -5.55 -8.51 -11.84
N GLY A 32 -6.37 -8.33 -12.89
CA GLY A 32 -7.74 -8.77 -12.99
C GLY A 32 -8.61 -8.11 -11.94
N ILE A 33 -9.65 -8.82 -11.54
CA ILE A 33 -10.65 -8.38 -10.55
C ILE A 33 -9.98 -8.04 -9.20
N TRP A 34 -8.91 -8.74 -8.84
CA TRP A 34 -8.20 -8.54 -7.57
C TRP A 34 -7.53 -7.17 -7.44
N GLY A 35 -7.21 -6.50 -8.56
CA GLY A 35 -6.70 -5.13 -8.54
C GLY A 35 -7.77 -4.07 -8.53
N VAL A 36 -8.90 -4.34 -9.18
CA VAL A 36 -9.97 -3.36 -9.37
C VAL A 36 -10.88 -3.27 -8.14
N VAL A 37 -11.16 -4.39 -7.47
CA VAL A 37 -12.03 -4.43 -6.27
C VAL A 37 -11.58 -3.45 -5.17
N PRO A 38 -10.33 -3.45 -4.69
CA PRO A 38 -9.93 -2.54 -3.62
C PRO A 38 -9.95 -1.06 -4.06
N ILE A 39 -9.65 -0.78 -5.33
CA ILE A 39 -9.72 0.57 -5.89
C ILE A 39 -11.18 1.05 -5.92
N LEU A 40 -12.10 0.23 -6.41
CA LEU A 40 -13.53 0.55 -6.43
C LEU A 40 -14.08 0.76 -5.03
N LEU A 41 -13.62 -0.03 -4.05
CA LEU A 41 -13.98 0.15 -2.66
C LEU A 41 -13.49 1.51 -2.13
N ALA A 42 -12.23 1.87 -2.36
CA ALA A 42 -11.68 3.15 -1.92
C ALA A 42 -12.40 4.35 -2.57
N VAL A 43 -12.65 4.27 -3.88
CA VAL A 43 -13.40 5.30 -4.63
C VAL A 43 -14.85 5.37 -4.16
N GLY A 44 -15.50 4.22 -3.91
CA GLY A 44 -16.87 4.17 -3.39
C GLY A 44 -17.00 4.79 -2.01
N LEU A 45 -16.03 4.52 -1.12
CA LEU A 45 -15.95 5.18 0.19
C LEU A 45 -15.74 6.69 0.04
N PHE A 46 -14.79 7.11 -0.78
CA PHE A 46 -14.56 8.53 -1.07
C PHE A 46 -15.84 9.23 -1.54
N ALA A 47 -16.50 8.67 -2.56
CA ALA A 47 -17.74 9.21 -3.11
C ALA A 47 -18.85 9.24 -2.06
N ARG A 48 -18.95 8.21 -1.21
CA ARG A 48 -19.96 8.15 -0.15
C ARG A 48 -19.75 9.27 0.87
N PHE A 49 -18.53 9.47 1.37
CA PHE A 49 -18.25 10.56 2.32
C PHE A 49 -18.36 11.94 1.66
N ALA A 50 -17.89 12.09 0.43
CA ALA A 50 -18.06 13.33 -0.33
C ALA A 50 -19.54 13.70 -0.52
N SER A 51 -20.41 12.70 -0.76
CA SER A 51 -21.87 12.94 -0.87
C SER A 51 -22.52 13.38 0.43
N LEU A 52 -21.91 13.10 1.59
CA LEU A 52 -22.44 13.47 2.91
C LEU A 52 -21.99 14.87 3.36
N VAL A 53 -21.01 15.48 2.68
CA VAL A 53 -20.53 16.85 2.95
C VAL A 53 -21.67 17.86 3.03
N PRO A 54 -22.59 17.99 2.05
CA PRO A 54 -23.66 18.98 2.11
C PRO A 54 -24.66 18.73 3.26
N SER A 55 -24.98 17.46 3.57
CA SER A 55 -25.92 17.12 4.65
C SER A 55 -25.37 17.49 6.02
N ILE A 56 -24.09 17.21 6.28
CA ILE A 56 -23.46 17.53 7.57
C ILE A 56 -23.12 19.02 7.65
N ALA A 57 -22.80 19.68 6.54
CA ALA A 57 -22.67 21.13 6.50
C ALA A 57 -24.00 21.86 6.83
N ALA A 58 -25.14 21.21 6.61
CA ALA A 58 -26.46 21.68 7.04
C ALA A 58 -26.75 21.42 8.54
N GLY A 59 -25.82 20.80 9.28
CA GLY A 59 -25.93 20.54 10.71
C GLY A 59 -26.48 19.16 11.08
N GLU A 60 -26.70 18.26 10.11
CA GLU A 60 -27.12 16.89 10.39
C GLU A 60 -25.93 16.03 10.84
N ALA A 61 -26.00 15.40 12.01
CA ALA A 61 -25.02 14.40 12.43
C ALA A 61 -25.57 12.99 12.17
N LEU A 62 -24.81 12.16 11.43
CA LEU A 62 -25.18 10.76 11.22
C LEU A 62 -24.55 9.91 12.31
N THR A 63 -25.35 9.48 13.27
CA THR A 63 -24.91 8.55 14.32
C THR A 63 -25.55 7.20 14.11
N VAL A 64 -24.72 6.17 13.92
CA VAL A 64 -25.16 4.78 13.84
C VAL A 64 -24.64 4.06 15.07
N VAL A 65 -25.55 3.69 15.97
CA VAL A 65 -25.21 2.89 17.16
C VAL A 65 -25.80 1.50 17.00
N ARG A 66 -24.94 0.48 17.08
CA ARG A 66 -25.32 -0.92 17.14
C ARG A 66 -24.66 -1.58 18.34
N PRO A 67 -25.41 -2.28 19.20
CA PRO A 67 -24.80 -3.00 20.30
C PRO A 67 -23.88 -4.10 19.76
N TRP A 68 -22.61 -4.12 20.17
CA TRP A 68 -21.64 -5.12 19.71
C TRP A 68 -21.39 -6.16 20.78
N VAL A 69 -21.00 -5.73 21.98
CA VAL A 69 -20.81 -6.60 23.13
C VAL A 69 -21.58 -6.01 24.32
N PRO A 70 -22.89 -6.34 24.44
CA PRO A 70 -23.76 -5.77 25.46
C PRO A 70 -23.28 -6.02 26.90
N SER A 71 -22.62 -7.16 27.14
CA SER A 71 -22.09 -7.53 28.46
C SER A 71 -20.96 -6.63 28.96
N LEU A 72 -20.25 -5.96 28.05
CA LEU A 72 -19.16 -5.01 28.36
C LEU A 72 -19.60 -3.55 28.16
N GLY A 73 -20.86 -3.30 27.80
CA GLY A 73 -21.36 -1.97 27.44
C GLY A 73 -20.79 -1.41 26.13
N ILE A 74 -20.15 -2.26 25.31
CA ILE A 74 -19.47 -1.82 24.09
C ILE A 74 -20.48 -1.75 22.94
N SER A 75 -20.56 -0.58 22.32
CA SER A 75 -21.38 -0.35 21.14
C SER A 75 -20.51 -0.05 19.93
N LEU A 76 -20.87 -0.60 18.78
CA LEU A 76 -20.44 -0.11 17.47
C LEU A 76 -21.15 1.23 17.22
N ALA A 77 -20.61 2.29 17.82
CA ALA A 77 -21.04 3.67 17.64
C ALA A 77 -20.14 4.32 16.58
N VAL A 78 -20.72 4.59 15.42
CA VAL A 78 -20.10 5.33 14.33
C VAL A 78 -20.74 6.71 14.28
N LEU A 79 -19.94 7.74 14.45
CA LEU A 79 -20.36 9.13 14.34
C LEU A 79 -19.69 9.73 13.10
N VAL A 80 -20.51 10.27 12.20
CA VAL A 80 -20.03 11.07 11.08
C VAL A 80 -20.29 12.54 11.42
N ASP A 81 -19.24 13.21 11.88
CA ASP A 81 -19.23 14.64 12.20
C ASP A 81 -18.41 15.44 11.16
N GLY A 82 -18.31 16.76 11.35
CA GLY A 82 -17.55 17.64 10.45
C GLY A 82 -16.04 17.31 10.41
N LEU A 83 -15.47 16.84 11.52
CA LEU A 83 -14.07 16.42 11.58
C LEU A 83 -13.85 15.15 10.77
N SER A 84 -14.70 14.15 10.97
CA SER A 84 -14.69 12.89 10.24
C SER A 84 -14.86 13.09 8.75
N LEU A 85 -15.71 14.03 8.34
CA LEU A 85 -15.88 14.40 6.94
C LEU A 85 -14.67 15.08 6.31
N THR A 86 -13.80 15.68 7.10
CA THR A 86 -12.56 16.27 6.58
C THR A 86 -11.54 15.17 6.31
N PHE A 87 -11.42 14.20 7.22
CA PHE A 87 -10.42 13.14 7.13
C PHE A 87 -10.86 11.93 6.31
N ALA A 88 -12.14 11.54 6.33
CA ALA A 88 -12.62 10.34 5.65
C ALA A 88 -12.46 10.39 4.11
N PRO A 89 -12.82 11.49 3.41
CA PRO A 89 -12.52 11.63 1.98
C PRO A 89 -11.01 11.72 1.72
N LEU A 90 -10.23 12.32 2.62
CA LEU A 90 -8.78 12.38 2.46
C LEU A 90 -8.16 10.97 2.51
N ILE A 91 -8.57 10.15 3.48
CA ILE A 91 -8.14 8.75 3.62
C ILE A 91 -8.60 7.93 2.42
N GLY A 92 -9.86 8.05 2.00
CA GLY A 92 -10.39 7.34 0.83
C GLY A 92 -9.72 7.74 -0.48
N GLY A 93 -9.47 9.04 -0.68
CA GLY A 93 -8.81 9.58 -1.87
C GLY A 93 -7.35 9.16 -1.97
N ILE A 94 -6.58 9.33 -0.88
CA ILE A 94 -5.18 8.88 -0.84
C ILE A 94 -5.12 7.35 -0.97
N GLY A 95 -6.00 6.61 -0.29
CA GLY A 95 -6.09 5.16 -0.39
C GLY A 95 -6.35 4.68 -1.82
N ALA A 96 -7.27 5.33 -2.53
CA ALA A 96 -7.55 5.02 -3.94
C ALA A 96 -6.33 5.26 -4.84
N LEU A 97 -5.63 6.39 -4.66
CA LEU A 97 -4.41 6.70 -5.43
C LEU A 97 -3.28 5.71 -5.14
N VAL A 98 -3.06 5.36 -3.87
CA VAL A 98 -2.04 4.40 -3.46
C VAL A 98 -2.35 3.00 -4.02
N LEU A 99 -3.62 2.58 -3.99
CA LEU A 99 -4.04 1.30 -4.57
C LEU A 99 -3.92 1.28 -6.10
N LEU A 100 -4.26 2.38 -6.77
CA LEU A 100 -4.10 2.53 -8.22
C LEU A 100 -2.62 2.47 -8.63
N TYR A 101 -1.76 3.18 -7.88
CA TYR A 101 -0.32 3.14 -8.07
C TYR A 101 0.23 1.73 -7.83
N SER A 102 -0.14 1.10 -6.72
CA SER A 102 0.27 -0.27 -6.38
C SER A 102 -0.17 -1.29 -7.43
N ASN A 103 -1.38 -1.16 -7.97
CA ASN A 103 -1.88 -2.00 -9.06
C ASN A 103 -1.04 -1.89 -10.33
N SER A 104 -0.63 -0.68 -10.69
CA SER A 104 0.21 -0.44 -11.87
C SER A 104 1.65 -0.89 -11.63
N TYR A 105 2.18 -0.68 -10.43
CA TYR A 105 3.56 -1.00 -10.07
C TYR A 105 3.81 -2.50 -9.89
N LEU A 106 2.87 -3.23 -9.29
CA LEU A 106 2.96 -4.68 -9.04
C LEU A 106 2.19 -5.51 -10.06
N ALA A 107 1.85 -4.94 -11.22
CA ALA A 107 1.15 -5.64 -12.29
C ALA A 107 1.88 -6.95 -12.67
N GLY A 108 1.16 -8.08 -12.61
CA GLY A 108 1.69 -9.40 -12.97
C GLY A 108 2.50 -10.12 -11.88
N HIS A 109 2.64 -9.55 -10.67
CA HIS A 109 3.34 -10.20 -9.56
C HIS A 109 2.40 -11.07 -8.71
N ARG A 110 2.82 -12.31 -8.39
CA ARG A 110 2.05 -13.29 -7.59
C ARG A 110 1.68 -12.78 -6.18
N HIS A 111 2.39 -11.79 -5.66
CA HIS A 111 2.16 -11.21 -4.33
C HIS A 111 1.29 -9.96 -4.33
N PHE A 112 0.79 -9.51 -5.48
CA PHE A 112 -0.04 -8.31 -5.59
C PHE A 112 -1.28 -8.34 -4.69
N ALA A 113 -2.07 -9.42 -4.73
CA ALA A 113 -3.32 -9.53 -3.97
C ALA A 113 -3.07 -9.39 -2.46
N ARG A 114 -1.93 -9.89 -1.97
CA ARG A 114 -1.54 -9.73 -0.57
C ARG A 114 -1.18 -8.27 -0.28
N SER A 115 -0.37 -7.62 -1.10
CA SER A 115 -0.02 -6.20 -0.93
C SER A 115 -1.26 -5.30 -0.90
N ALA A 116 -2.17 -5.51 -1.86
CA ALA A 116 -3.43 -4.78 -1.95
C ALA A 116 -4.31 -5.00 -0.72
N LEU A 117 -4.35 -6.21 -0.16
CA LEU A 117 -5.09 -6.49 1.07
C LEU A 117 -4.51 -5.73 2.28
N HIS A 118 -3.19 -5.69 2.44
CA HIS A 118 -2.54 -4.93 3.53
C HIS A 118 -2.81 -3.42 3.40
N LEU A 119 -2.68 -2.87 2.19
CA LEU A 119 -3.00 -1.46 1.91
C LEU A 119 -4.47 -1.14 2.18
N THR A 120 -5.37 -2.03 1.77
CA THR A 120 -6.81 -1.89 1.99
C THR A 120 -7.13 -1.97 3.49
N ALA A 121 -6.56 -2.93 4.21
CA ALA A 121 -6.73 -3.05 5.66
C ALA A 121 -6.22 -1.82 6.40
N PHE A 122 -5.11 -1.22 5.94
CA PHE A 122 -4.54 -0.02 6.55
C PHE A 122 -5.48 1.17 6.38
N MET A 123 -5.98 1.35 5.16
CA MET A 123 -6.98 2.37 4.83
C MET A 123 -8.26 2.19 5.66
N LEU A 124 -8.78 0.96 5.77
CA LEU A 124 -9.99 0.69 6.57
C LEU A 124 -9.77 0.94 8.06
N SER A 125 -8.59 0.62 8.59
CA SER A 125 -8.28 0.81 10.00
C SER A 125 -8.22 2.30 10.35
N MET A 126 -7.55 3.11 9.51
CA MET A 126 -7.50 4.56 9.66
C MET A 126 -8.89 5.20 9.51
N LEU A 127 -9.70 4.72 8.56
CA LEU A 127 -11.06 5.21 8.37
C LEU A 127 -11.93 4.88 9.59
N GLY A 128 -11.89 3.64 10.09
CA GLY A 128 -12.63 3.23 11.28
C GLY A 128 -12.21 3.99 12.54
N LEU A 129 -10.92 4.29 12.69
CA LEU A 129 -10.40 5.08 13.80
C LEU A 129 -10.99 6.49 13.86
N VAL A 130 -11.16 7.14 12.70
CA VAL A 130 -11.75 8.47 12.59
C VAL A 130 -13.25 8.45 12.84
N LEU A 131 -13.94 7.40 12.37
CA LEU A 131 -15.40 7.28 12.45
C LEU A 131 -15.92 6.79 13.82
N ALA A 132 -15.05 6.21 14.65
CA ALA A 132 -15.46 5.59 15.90
C ALA A 132 -15.73 6.65 16.98
N ASP A 133 -16.94 6.60 17.56
CA ASP A 133 -17.37 7.49 18.63
C ASP A 133 -17.02 6.91 20.02
N ASP A 134 -17.19 5.59 20.18
CA ASP A 134 -16.87 4.87 21.40
C ASP A 134 -15.34 4.77 21.62
N LEU A 135 -14.88 5.02 22.86
CA LEU A 135 -13.45 4.97 23.22
C LEU A 135 -12.86 3.56 23.04
N MET A 136 -13.63 2.52 23.37
CA MET A 136 -13.17 1.14 23.21
C MET A 136 -13.06 0.80 21.72
N LEU A 137 -14.02 1.24 20.91
CA LEU A 137 -13.97 1.03 19.45
C LEU A 137 -12.79 1.78 18.81
N ARG A 138 -12.54 3.04 19.21
CA ARG A 138 -11.35 3.80 18.81
C ARG A 138 -10.06 3.09 19.21
N PHE A 139 -9.99 2.55 20.43
CA PHE A 139 -8.84 1.79 20.89
C PHE A 139 -8.60 0.55 20.02
N VAL A 140 -9.65 -0.20 19.68
CA VAL A 140 -9.55 -1.36 18.78
C VAL A 140 -9.03 -0.97 17.39
N PHE A 141 -9.56 0.11 16.80
CA PHE A 141 -9.08 0.57 15.49
C PHE A 141 -7.66 1.15 15.54
N TRP A 142 -7.28 1.75 16.67
CA TRP A 142 -5.92 2.22 16.91
C TRP A 142 -4.93 1.05 16.93
N GLU A 143 -5.25 -0.02 17.66
CA GLU A 143 -4.47 -1.26 17.66
C GLU A 143 -4.43 -1.90 16.27
N LEU A 144 -5.56 -1.91 15.55
CA LEU A 144 -5.64 -2.48 14.20
C LEU A 144 -4.78 -1.69 13.19
N THR A 145 -4.69 -0.38 13.36
CA THR A 145 -3.83 0.50 12.55
C THR A 145 -2.35 0.19 12.80
N THR A 146 -1.97 0.04 14.07
CA THR A 146 -0.63 -0.37 14.48
C THR A 146 -0.29 -1.76 13.92
N PHE A 147 -1.18 -2.73 14.09
CA PHE A 147 -1.04 -4.08 13.57
C PHE A 147 -0.89 -4.10 12.04
N THR A 148 -1.71 -3.34 11.33
CA THR A 148 -1.64 -3.30 9.87
C THR A 148 -0.37 -2.59 9.38
N SER A 149 0.12 -1.57 10.10
CA SER A 149 1.42 -0.96 9.82
C SER A 149 2.56 -1.98 9.94
N TYR A 150 2.56 -2.78 11.01
CA TYR A 150 3.52 -3.88 11.16
C TYR A 150 3.44 -4.91 10.03
N LEU A 151 2.23 -5.31 9.63
CA LEU A 151 2.04 -6.22 8.50
C LEU A 151 2.54 -5.62 7.17
N LEU A 152 2.32 -4.33 6.95
CA LEU A 152 2.75 -3.64 5.73
C LEU A 152 4.29 -3.55 5.65
N ILE A 153 4.96 -3.27 6.77
CA ILE A 153 6.43 -3.33 6.86
C ILE A 153 6.91 -4.77 6.66
N GLY A 154 6.26 -5.75 7.29
CA GLY A 154 6.59 -7.18 7.13
C GLY A 154 6.43 -7.69 5.70
N PHE A 155 5.49 -7.16 4.92
CA PHE A 155 5.31 -7.52 3.51
C PHE A 155 6.50 -7.11 2.63
N SER A 156 7.22 -6.04 3.00
CA SER A 156 8.47 -5.66 2.31
C SER A 156 9.60 -6.69 2.48
N HIS A 157 9.40 -7.75 3.27
CA HIS A 157 10.35 -8.86 3.46
C HIS A 157 10.20 -10.00 2.44
N THR A 158 10.00 -9.67 1.16
CA THR A 158 10.45 -10.56 0.07
C THR A 158 11.98 -10.49 -0.11
N ALA A 159 12.68 -9.85 0.83
CA ALA A 159 14.12 -9.90 0.95
C ALA A 159 14.51 -10.48 2.33
N GLU A 160 14.47 -11.81 2.44
CA GLU A 160 15.39 -12.58 3.30
C GLU A 160 16.85 -12.04 3.20
N LYS A 161 17.19 -11.44 2.05
CA LYS A 161 18.43 -10.71 1.75
C LYS A 161 18.61 -9.40 2.52
N SER A 162 17.55 -8.67 2.87
CA SER A 162 17.66 -7.38 3.59
C SER A 162 17.91 -7.59 5.08
N ARG A 163 17.37 -8.67 5.67
CA ARG A 163 17.66 -9.03 7.07
C ARG A 163 19.11 -9.49 7.23
N ARG A 164 19.65 -10.25 6.26
CA ARG A 164 21.08 -10.59 6.21
C ARG A 164 21.95 -9.34 6.07
N ASN A 165 21.61 -8.40 5.18
CA ASN A 165 22.41 -7.18 4.99
C ASN A 165 22.34 -6.24 6.21
N ALA A 166 21.19 -6.12 6.88
CA ALA A 166 21.06 -5.31 8.09
C ALA A 166 21.79 -5.93 9.28
N LEU A 167 21.70 -7.27 9.46
CA LEU A 167 22.48 -7.97 10.49
C LEU A 167 23.99 -7.96 10.16
N GLN A 168 24.38 -8.09 8.90
CA GLN A 168 25.77 -8.02 8.46
C GLN A 168 26.33 -6.60 8.63
N ALA A 169 25.54 -5.56 8.36
CA ALA A 169 25.90 -4.18 8.69
C ALA A 169 26.06 -3.99 10.20
N LEU A 170 25.12 -4.50 11.02
CA LEU A 170 25.22 -4.44 12.48
C LEU A 170 26.42 -5.22 13.03
N PHE A 171 26.77 -6.37 12.45
CA PHE A 171 27.94 -7.17 12.83
C PHE A 171 29.26 -6.50 12.42
N VAL A 172 29.30 -5.83 11.25
CA VAL A 172 30.48 -5.08 10.76
C VAL A 172 30.70 -3.83 11.60
N THR A 173 29.63 -3.11 11.97
CA THR A 173 29.73 -1.91 12.82
C THR A 173 29.94 -2.27 14.29
N GLY A 174 29.44 -3.43 14.75
CA GLY A 174 29.61 -3.91 16.12
C GLY A 174 31.01 -4.45 16.46
N GLN A 175 31.84 -4.81 15.46
CA GLN A 175 33.25 -5.21 15.66
C GLN A 175 34.24 -4.04 15.54
N ALA A 176 33.81 -2.85 15.13
CA ALA A 176 34.66 -1.66 15.10
C ALA A 176 34.66 -1.00 16.49
N GLY A 177 35.38 -1.63 17.43
CA GLY A 177 35.70 -1.03 18.72
C GLY A 177 36.47 0.28 18.57
N PRO A 178 36.39 1.20 19.56
CA PRO A 178 37.06 2.49 19.51
C PRO A 178 38.58 2.33 19.33
N PRO A 179 39.25 3.22 18.57
CA PRO A 179 40.69 3.14 18.38
C PRO A 179 41.39 3.40 19.72
N SER A 180 41.80 2.34 20.41
CA SER A 180 42.82 2.46 21.45
C SER A 180 44.16 2.72 20.75
N SER A 181 44.50 4.00 20.59
CA SER A 181 45.83 4.46 20.20
C SER A 181 46.83 4.12 21.31
N PRO A 182 47.84 3.27 21.08
CA PRO A 182 48.97 3.18 21.98
C PRO A 182 49.95 4.31 21.66
N GLY A 183 50.15 5.20 22.63
CA GLY A 183 51.21 6.21 22.67
C GLY A 183 51.69 6.35 24.10
#